data_AF-A0A3L8G448-F1
#
_entry.id   AF-A0A3L8G448-F1
#
_cell.length_a   1.000
_cell.length_b   1.000
_cell.length_c   1.000
_cell.angle_alpha   90.00
_cell.angle_beta   90.00
_cell.angle_gamma   90.00
#
_symmetry.space_group_name_H-M   'P 1'
#
loop_
_entity.id
_entity.type
_entity.pdbx_description
1 polymer ?
#
loop_
_entity_poly.entity_id
_entity_poly.type
_entity_poly.pdbx_seq_one_letter_code
_entity_poly.pdbx_strand_id
1 'polypeptide(L)'
;MISTYDRQLRTLKRENKALKKQLSYFEEFNQNNRQLLYCQTVKGIYMLASVSYSLDHLKRINRLEFKVNDTFKHRRKDRLNFLNVEAYYHDKDRNKSGALNYLLIRDFLMVPPNQGYGSFLLREALFHISQLFGEKVRIIGKLSHVDERDPENQARRDHIYQKFGFELQDHRIHMTTIPLEILTKEREKYNK
;
A
#
# COMPACT_ATOMS: atom_id res chain seq x y z
N MET A 1 28.60 -24.41 33.30
CA MET A 1 27.20 -23.98 33.53
C MET A 1 27.00 -22.47 33.60
N ILE A 2 27.87 -21.68 34.25
CA ILE A 2 27.70 -20.21 34.34
C ILE A 2 27.81 -19.53 32.96
N SER A 3 28.75 -19.94 32.11
CA SER A 3 28.96 -19.36 30.78
C SER A 3 27.79 -19.57 29.79
N THR A 4 27.03 -20.65 29.94
CA THR A 4 25.85 -20.94 29.11
C THR A 4 24.66 -20.06 29.50
N TYR A 5 24.45 -19.83 30.79
CA TYR A 5 23.43 -18.91 31.28
C TYR A 5 23.73 -17.46 30.88
N ASP A 6 24.99 -17.01 31.00
CA ASP A 6 25.39 -15.68 30.55
C ASP A 6 25.19 -15.46 29.05
N ARG A 7 25.43 -16.49 28.23
CA ARG A 7 25.18 -16.43 26.78
C ARG A 7 23.69 -16.31 26.49
N GLN A 8 22.84 -17.10 27.15
CA GLN A 8 21.38 -17.01 27.03
C GLN A 8 20.87 -15.64 27.45
N LEU A 9 21.39 -15.09 28.56
CA LEU A 9 20.97 -13.79 29.08
C LEU A 9 21.35 -12.63 28.14
N ARG A 10 22.50 -12.72 27.46
CA ARG A 10 22.90 -11.78 26.41
C ARG A 10 22.01 -11.88 25.18
N THR A 11 21.63 -13.09 24.76
CA THR A 11 20.70 -13.30 23.64
C THR A 11 19.33 -12.71 23.94
N LEU A 12 18.76 -13.03 25.11
CA LEU A 12 17.47 -12.50 25.56
C LEU A 12 17.47 -10.96 25.64
N LYS A 13 18.54 -10.35 26.15
CA LYS A 13 18.65 -8.88 26.17
C LYS A 13 18.66 -8.28 24.77
N ARG A 14 19.30 -8.93 23.79
CA ARG A 14 19.32 -8.47 22.39
C ARG A 14 17.94 -8.59 21.75
N GLU A 15 17.26 -9.71 21.94
CA GLU A 15 15.90 -9.95 21.43
C GLU A 15 14.91 -8.95 22.03
N ASN A 16 14.95 -8.76 23.35
CA ASN A 16 14.05 -7.83 24.04
C ASN A 16 14.28 -6.37 23.58
N LYS A 17 15.54 -5.97 23.33
CA LYS A 17 15.85 -4.67 22.73
C LYS A 17 15.31 -4.54 21.31
N ALA A 18 15.38 -5.59 20.49
CA ALA A 18 14.84 -5.59 19.14
C ALA A 18 13.31 -5.49 19.14
N LEU A 19 12.63 -6.25 20.01
CA LEU A 19 11.18 -6.22 20.19
C LEU A 19 10.71 -4.83 20.66
N LYS A 20 11.37 -4.22 21.65
CA LYS A 20 11.04 -2.85 22.09
C LYS A 20 11.14 -1.83 20.96
N LYS A 21 12.17 -1.95 20.12
CA LYS A 21 12.34 -1.07 18.96
C LYS A 21 11.21 -1.27 17.94
N GLN A 22 10.79 -2.52 17.71
CA GLN A 22 9.67 -2.83 16.82
C GLN A 22 8.34 -2.29 17.37
N LEU A 23 8.08 -2.48 18.66
CA LEU A 23 6.87 -1.99 19.32
C LEU A 23 6.76 -0.46 19.23
N SER A 24 7.85 0.24 19.55
CA SER A 24 7.90 1.71 19.42
C SER A 24 7.64 2.18 17.99
N TYR A 25 8.08 1.42 16.98
CA TYR A 25 7.77 1.73 15.58
C TYR A 25 6.29 1.54 15.25
N PHE A 26 5.64 0.48 15.76
CA PHE A 26 4.20 0.30 15.59
C PHE A 26 3.38 1.39 16.29
N GLU A 27 3.85 1.87 17.45
CA GLU A 27 3.20 2.96 18.18
C GLU A 27 3.18 4.29 17.40
N GLU A 28 4.12 4.52 16.46
CA GLU A 28 4.10 5.71 15.59
C GLU A 28 2.82 5.80 14.74
N PHE A 29 2.19 4.67 14.41
CA PHE A 29 0.92 4.65 13.68
C PHE A 29 -0.27 5.06 14.55
N ASN A 30 -0.18 4.90 15.88
CA ASN A 30 -1.24 5.33 16.79
C ASN A 30 -1.23 6.85 17.03
N GLN A 31 -0.08 7.49 16.85
CA GLN A 31 0.13 8.91 17.16
C GLN A 31 0.03 9.83 15.93
N ASN A 32 -0.01 9.27 14.73
CA ASN A 32 -0.05 10.01 13.47
C ASN A 32 -1.40 9.79 12.75
N ASN A 33 -1.73 10.67 11.80
CA ASN A 33 -2.90 10.50 10.89
C ASN A 33 -2.70 9.37 9.85
N ARG A 34 -1.89 8.36 10.18
CA ARG A 34 -1.56 7.23 9.31
C ARG A 34 -1.99 5.93 9.98
N GLN A 35 -2.97 5.28 9.38
CA GLN A 35 -3.49 4.00 9.83
C GLN A 35 -2.67 2.83 9.27
N LEU A 36 -2.34 1.87 10.13
CA LEU A 36 -1.78 0.59 9.70
C LEU A 36 -2.90 -0.28 9.09
N LEU A 37 -2.72 -0.73 7.85
CA LEU A 37 -3.69 -1.57 7.15
C LEU A 37 -3.40 -3.05 7.35
N TYR A 38 -2.13 -3.43 7.17
CA TYR A 38 -1.72 -4.82 7.22
C TYR A 38 -0.24 -4.95 7.59
N CYS A 39 0.09 -6.02 8.29
CA CYS A 39 1.45 -6.39 8.67
C CYS A 39 1.66 -7.85 8.26
N GLN A 40 2.70 -8.11 7.47
CA GLN A 40 3.11 -9.47 7.14
C GLN A 40 4.58 -9.69 7.43
N THR A 41 4.95 -10.88 7.88
CA THR A 41 6.34 -11.26 8.08
C THR A 41 6.82 -12.08 6.89
N VAL A 42 7.87 -11.62 6.21
CA VAL A 42 8.52 -12.34 5.11
C VAL A 42 9.98 -12.55 5.48
N LYS A 43 10.40 -13.81 5.66
CA LYS A 43 11.79 -14.16 6.04
C LYS A 43 12.29 -13.41 7.29
N GLY A 44 11.42 -13.23 8.29
CA GLY A 44 11.72 -12.50 9.53
C GLY A 44 11.71 -10.96 9.41
N ILE A 45 11.31 -10.42 8.25
CA ILE A 45 11.15 -8.98 8.03
C ILE A 45 9.66 -8.64 8.05
N TYR A 46 9.26 -7.67 8.86
CA TYR A 46 7.90 -7.15 8.81
C TYR A 46 7.76 -6.15 7.66
N MET A 47 6.84 -6.45 6.77
CA MET A 47 6.35 -5.55 5.74
C MET A 47 5.01 -4.96 6.19
N LEU A 48 4.93 -3.64 6.20
CA LEU A 48 3.76 -2.91 6.66
C LEU A 48 3.14 -2.15 5.51
N ALA A 49 1.83 -2.30 5.33
CA ALA A 49 1.02 -1.41 4.50
C ALA A 49 0.29 -0.43 5.41
N SER A 50 0.31 0.84 5.04
CA SER A 50 -0.37 1.90 5.80
C SER A 50 -1.02 2.91 4.88
N VAL A 51 -2.00 3.65 5.39
CA VAL A 51 -2.72 4.69 4.65
C VAL A 51 -2.84 5.95 5.48
N SER A 52 -2.72 7.09 4.83
CA SER A 52 -3.15 8.39 5.35
C SER A 52 -4.14 9.00 4.38
N TYR A 53 -5.17 9.69 4.88
CA TYR A 53 -6.16 10.36 4.03
C TYR A 53 -6.26 11.84 4.35
N SER A 54 -6.67 12.62 3.35
CA SER A 54 -7.09 14.00 3.53
C SER A 54 -8.55 14.15 3.11
N LEU A 55 -9.24 15.07 3.78
CA LEU A 55 -10.62 15.40 3.51
C LEU A 55 -10.73 16.69 2.68
N ASP A 56 -11.77 16.79 1.86
CA ASP A 56 -12.16 18.06 1.22
C ASP A 56 -12.91 18.98 2.20
N HIS A 57 -13.32 20.17 1.73
CA HIS A 57 -14.10 21.14 2.51
C HIS A 57 -15.48 20.61 2.92
N LEU A 58 -15.98 19.57 2.26
CA LEU A 58 -17.23 18.88 2.58
C LEU A 58 -17.01 17.66 3.48
N LYS A 59 -15.81 17.49 4.05
CA LYS A 59 -15.41 16.38 4.94
C LYS A 59 -15.45 15.01 4.27
N ARG A 60 -15.35 14.92 2.94
CA ARG A 60 -15.25 13.66 2.19
C ARG A 60 -13.80 13.33 1.91
N ILE A 61 -13.47 12.05 1.79
CA ILE A 61 -12.11 11.62 1.43
C ILE A 61 -11.78 12.17 0.04
N ASN A 62 -10.74 12.99 -0.05
CA ASN A 62 -10.24 13.57 -1.30
C ASN A 62 -8.99 12.81 -1.79
N ARG A 63 -8.09 12.46 -0.87
CA ARG A 63 -6.85 11.77 -1.21
C ARG A 63 -6.55 10.66 -0.23
N LEU A 64 -6.01 9.57 -0.75
CA LEU A 64 -5.44 8.44 -0.03
C LEU A 64 -3.97 8.30 -0.44
N GLU A 65 -3.07 8.33 0.53
CA GLU A 65 -1.65 8.00 0.34
C GLU A 65 -1.36 6.69 1.06
N PHE A 66 -1.11 5.65 0.27
CA PHE A 66 -0.71 4.35 0.77
C PHE A 66 0.81 4.22 0.76
N LYS A 67 1.39 3.60 1.78
CA LYS A 67 2.84 3.33 1.87
C LYS A 67 3.17 1.92 2.28
N VAL A 68 4.29 1.45 1.75
CA VAL A 68 4.98 0.24 2.18
C VAL A 68 6.25 0.59 2.95
N ASN A 69 6.37 0.06 4.16
CA ASN A 69 7.57 0.17 4.96
C ASN A 69 8.11 -1.22 5.33
N ASP A 70 9.44 -1.33 5.44
CA ASP A 70 10.13 -2.48 6.01
C ASP A 70 10.84 -2.07 7.32
N THR A 71 10.88 -2.94 8.33
CA THR A 71 11.44 -2.62 9.66
C THR A 71 12.96 -2.39 9.69
N PHE A 72 13.67 -2.48 8.55
CA PHE A 72 15.14 -2.55 8.52
C PHE A 72 15.83 -1.38 7.77
N LYS A 73 15.15 -0.57 6.95
CA LYS A 73 15.81 0.51 6.19
C LYS A 73 15.03 1.84 6.11
N HIS A 74 14.86 2.51 7.25
CA HIS A 74 14.07 3.76 7.37
C HIS A 74 14.73 5.06 6.88
N ARG A 75 16.02 5.08 6.50
CA ARG A 75 16.66 6.40 6.31
C ARG A 75 16.26 7.15 5.03
N ARG A 76 15.73 6.48 3.99
CA ARG A 76 15.28 7.13 2.72
C ARG A 76 14.15 6.42 1.94
N LYS A 77 13.73 5.21 2.32
CA LYS A 77 12.82 4.38 1.50
C LYS A 77 11.34 4.82 1.54
N ASP A 78 10.90 5.42 2.64
CA ASP A 78 9.49 5.78 2.87
C ASP A 78 8.99 6.89 1.93
N ARG A 79 9.89 7.55 1.19
CA ARG A 79 9.54 8.54 0.15
C ARG A 79 9.37 7.93 -1.24
N LEU A 80 9.76 6.67 -1.45
CA LEU A 80 9.84 6.05 -2.77
C LEU A 80 9.02 4.76 -2.90
N ASN A 81 8.25 4.40 -1.86
CA ASN A 81 7.38 3.22 -1.82
C ASN A 81 5.96 3.63 -1.46
N PHE A 82 5.24 4.18 -2.43
CA PHE A 82 3.90 4.74 -2.19
C PHE A 82 2.97 4.58 -3.39
N LEU A 83 1.67 4.69 -3.10
CA LEU A 83 0.58 4.77 -4.05
C LEU A 83 -0.31 5.95 -3.65
N ASN A 84 -0.50 6.90 -4.56
CA ASN A 84 -1.40 8.03 -4.38
C ASN A 84 -2.69 7.82 -5.17
N VAL A 85 -3.82 7.95 -4.48
CA VAL A 85 -5.16 7.86 -5.08
C VAL A 85 -5.96 9.11 -4.73
N GLU A 86 -6.58 9.73 -5.72
CA GLU A 86 -7.49 10.87 -5.55
C GLU A 86 -8.93 10.45 -5.83
N ALA A 87 -9.88 10.97 -5.06
CA ALA A 87 -11.30 10.71 -5.21
C ALA A 87 -12.00 11.89 -5.90
N TYR A 88 -12.73 11.58 -6.96
CA TYR A 88 -13.49 12.55 -7.74
C TYR A 88 -14.98 12.32 -7.59
N TYR A 89 -15.70 13.36 -7.18
CA TYR A 89 -17.14 13.32 -6.94
C TYR A 89 -17.91 14.05 -8.04
N HIS A 90 -19.13 13.59 -8.32
CA HIS A 90 -20.06 14.27 -9.22
C HIS A 90 -20.78 15.41 -8.51
N ASP A 91 -20.07 16.51 -8.30
CA ASP A 91 -20.62 17.70 -7.65
C ASP A 91 -21.30 18.59 -8.70
N LYS A 92 -22.65 18.61 -8.71
CA LYS A 92 -23.43 19.53 -9.55
C LYS A 92 -23.47 20.94 -8.96
N ASP A 93 -23.38 21.06 -7.64
CA ASP A 93 -23.33 22.30 -6.88
C ASP A 93 -22.11 22.28 -5.93
N ARG A 94 -21.36 23.39 -5.83
CA ARG A 94 -20.14 23.47 -4.98
C ARG A 94 -20.38 23.21 -3.48
N ASN A 95 -21.63 23.33 -3.03
CA ASN A 95 -22.03 23.19 -1.62
C ASN A 95 -22.83 21.91 -1.33
N LYS A 96 -23.04 21.03 -2.32
CA LYS A 96 -23.77 19.78 -2.13
C LYS A 96 -22.85 18.60 -2.38
N SER A 97 -22.92 17.61 -1.49
CA SER A 97 -22.19 16.36 -1.62
C SER A 97 -22.74 15.54 -2.79
N GLY A 98 -22.01 15.49 -3.89
CA GLY A 98 -22.21 14.53 -4.96
C GLY A 98 -21.75 13.12 -4.58
N ALA A 99 -22.22 12.12 -5.33
CA ALA A 99 -21.73 10.75 -5.23
C ALA A 99 -20.31 10.62 -5.81
N LEU A 100 -19.56 9.64 -5.32
CA LEU A 100 -18.26 9.30 -5.91
C LEU A 100 -18.45 8.92 -7.39
N ASN A 101 -17.66 9.53 -8.27
CA ASN A 101 -17.62 9.21 -9.69
C ASN A 101 -16.52 8.18 -9.98
N TYR A 102 -15.28 8.50 -9.59
CA TYR A 102 -14.14 7.61 -9.78
C TYR A 102 -12.99 7.92 -8.83
N LEU A 103 -12.09 6.96 -8.71
CA LEU A 103 -10.80 7.09 -8.07
C LEU A 103 -9.71 7.18 -9.15
N LEU A 104 -8.72 8.04 -8.93
CA LEU A 104 -7.61 8.26 -9.85
C LEU A 104 -6.30 7.89 -9.17
N ILE A 105 -5.63 6.85 -9.68
CA ILE A 105 -4.25 6.55 -9.34
C ILE A 105 -3.37 7.62 -9.99
N ARG A 106 -2.75 8.45 -9.16
CA ARG A 106 -1.84 9.52 -9.60
C ARG A 106 -0.42 9.02 -9.76
N ASP A 107 0.07 8.36 -8.71
CA ASP A 107 1.44 7.90 -8.63
C ASP A 107 1.44 6.50 -8.04
N PHE A 108 2.30 5.64 -8.58
CA PHE A 108 2.58 4.34 -7.99
C PHE A 108 4.05 4.01 -8.18
N LEU A 109 4.83 4.20 -7.12
CA LEU A 109 6.29 4.12 -7.13
C LEU A 109 6.79 3.09 -6.13
N MET A 110 7.71 2.24 -6.58
CA MET A 110 8.33 1.18 -5.78
C MET A 110 9.83 1.11 -6.04
N VAL A 111 10.63 1.31 -5.00
CA VAL A 111 12.10 1.28 -5.04
C VAL A 111 12.68 0.47 -3.87
N PRO A 112 13.56 -0.53 -4.15
CA PRO A 112 13.94 -1.03 -5.48
C PRO A 112 12.85 -1.89 -6.13
N PRO A 113 12.88 -2.09 -7.46
CA PRO A 113 11.94 -2.97 -8.16
C PRO A 113 12.13 -4.46 -7.77
N ASN A 114 11.16 -5.30 -8.13
CA ASN A 114 11.21 -6.77 -8.02
C ASN A 114 11.36 -7.36 -6.60
N GLN A 115 10.87 -6.65 -5.57
CA GLN A 115 10.82 -7.15 -4.19
C GLN A 115 9.40 -7.57 -3.73
N GLY A 116 8.42 -7.61 -4.63
CA GLY A 116 7.01 -7.88 -4.29
C GLY A 116 6.27 -6.74 -3.58
N TYR A 117 6.95 -5.63 -3.25
CA TYR A 117 6.38 -4.49 -2.54
C TYR A 117 5.21 -3.84 -3.28
N GLY A 118 5.30 -3.72 -4.61
CA GLY A 118 4.21 -3.18 -5.42
C GLY A 118 2.96 -4.04 -5.36
N SER A 119 3.11 -5.36 -5.57
CA SER A 119 1.97 -6.27 -5.48
C SER A 119 1.35 -6.30 -4.09
N PHE A 120 2.19 -6.27 -3.04
CA PHE A 120 1.73 -6.18 -1.67
C PHE A 120 0.94 -4.88 -1.42
N LEU A 121 1.50 -3.72 -1.76
CA LEU A 121 0.82 -2.43 -1.52
C LEU A 121 -0.49 -2.32 -2.32
N LEU A 122 -0.47 -2.69 -3.60
CA LEU A 122 -1.67 -2.58 -4.44
C LEU A 122 -2.79 -3.50 -3.94
N ARG A 123 -2.46 -4.73 -3.51
CA ARG A 123 -3.43 -5.65 -2.88
C ARG A 123 -4.10 -5.02 -1.67
N GLU A 124 -3.30 -4.53 -0.72
CA GLU A 124 -3.81 -3.95 0.52
C GLU A 124 -4.56 -2.64 0.29
N ALA A 125 -4.11 -1.82 -0.67
CA ALA A 125 -4.77 -0.59 -1.04
C ALA A 125 -6.15 -0.87 -1.68
N LEU A 126 -6.24 -1.81 -2.61
CA LEU A 126 -7.51 -2.18 -3.24
C LEU A 126 -8.50 -2.75 -2.23
N PHE A 127 -8.04 -3.62 -1.32
CA PHE A 127 -8.88 -4.16 -0.26
C PHE A 127 -9.40 -3.06 0.67
N HIS A 128 -8.56 -2.08 1.01
CA HIS A 128 -8.99 -0.96 1.83
C HIS A 128 -9.98 -0.04 1.08
N ILE A 129 -9.72 0.23 -0.20
CA ILE A 129 -10.61 1.00 -1.07
C ILE A 129 -11.99 0.33 -1.16
N SER A 130 -12.05 -1.01 -1.30
CA SER A 130 -13.34 -1.72 -1.34
C SER A 130 -14.12 -1.60 -0.04
N GLN A 131 -13.44 -1.50 1.10
CA GLN A 131 -14.09 -1.28 2.40
C GLN A 131 -14.65 0.15 2.52
N LEU A 132 -13.99 1.14 1.93
CA LEU A 132 -14.39 2.55 2.00
C LEU A 132 -15.49 2.92 1.00
N PHE A 133 -15.38 2.44 -0.24
CA PHE A 133 -16.21 2.88 -1.36
C PHE A 133 -17.06 1.76 -1.98
N GLY A 134 -16.94 0.53 -1.48
CA GLY A 134 -17.54 -0.66 -2.06
C GLY A 134 -16.71 -1.25 -3.20
N GLU A 135 -17.09 -2.46 -3.62
CA GLU A 135 -16.38 -3.19 -4.68
C GLU A 135 -16.61 -2.60 -6.07
N LYS A 136 -17.83 -2.10 -6.32
CA LYS A 136 -18.24 -1.50 -7.60
C LYS A 136 -17.82 -0.03 -7.66
N VAL A 137 -16.51 0.20 -7.72
CA VAL A 137 -15.91 1.53 -7.83
C VAL A 137 -15.06 1.63 -9.10
N ARG A 138 -15.23 2.73 -9.84
CA ARG A 138 -14.41 3.01 -11.01
C ARG A 138 -13.05 3.54 -10.56
N ILE A 139 -11.97 2.84 -10.90
CA ILE A 139 -10.59 3.25 -10.67
C ILE A 139 -9.92 3.44 -12.02
N ILE A 140 -9.26 4.59 -12.21
CA ILE A 140 -8.52 4.90 -13.43
C ILE A 140 -7.12 5.40 -13.09
N GLY A 141 -6.22 5.41 -14.06
CA GLY A 141 -4.88 5.97 -13.91
C GLY A 141 -4.23 6.22 -15.27
N LYS A 142 -3.25 7.13 -15.31
CA LYS A 142 -2.40 7.32 -16.49
C LYS A 142 -1.05 6.65 -16.23
N LEU A 143 -0.57 5.89 -17.20
CA LEU A 143 0.79 5.38 -17.17
C LEU A 143 1.73 6.56 -17.52
N SER A 144 2.84 6.66 -16.81
CA SER A 144 3.81 7.72 -17.07
C SER A 144 4.54 7.45 -18.37
N HIS A 145 4.66 8.45 -19.24
CA HIS A 145 5.42 8.34 -20.48
C HIS A 145 6.89 7.93 -20.24
N VAL A 146 7.47 8.32 -19.11
CA VAL A 146 8.84 7.90 -18.73
C VAL A 146 8.90 6.40 -18.47
N ASP A 147 7.85 5.84 -17.86
CA ASP A 147 7.78 4.42 -17.54
C ASP A 147 7.61 3.54 -18.78
N GLU A 148 7.02 4.09 -19.85
CA GLU A 148 6.72 3.39 -21.11
C GLU A 148 7.88 3.37 -22.10
N ARG A 149 8.94 4.16 -21.86
CA ARG A 149 10.14 4.15 -22.71
C ARG A 149 11.00 2.91 -22.51
N ASP A 150 10.94 2.32 -21.32
CA ASP A 150 11.66 1.11 -20.96
C ASP A 150 10.71 -0.10 -21.03
N PRO A 151 10.87 -1.00 -22.01
CA PRO A 151 10.00 -2.17 -22.18
C PRO A 151 9.97 -3.10 -20.97
N GLU A 152 11.08 -3.25 -20.24
CA GLU A 152 11.14 -4.12 -19.06
C GLU A 152 10.33 -3.52 -17.91
N ASN A 153 10.48 -2.21 -17.69
CA ASN A 153 9.71 -1.48 -16.70
C ASN A 153 8.21 -1.48 -17.02
N GLN A 154 7.86 -1.27 -18.29
CA GLN A 154 6.48 -1.33 -18.77
C GLN A 154 5.87 -2.72 -18.50
N ALA A 155 6.50 -3.79 -19.00
CA ALA A 155 6.00 -5.16 -18.82
C ALA A 155 5.80 -5.51 -17.34
N ARG A 156 6.71 -5.07 -16.46
CA ARG A 156 6.61 -5.27 -15.01
C ARG A 156 5.41 -4.56 -14.40
N ARG A 157 5.12 -3.32 -14.81
CA ARG A 157 3.97 -2.57 -14.31
C ARG A 157 2.66 -3.13 -14.85
N ASP A 158 2.62 -3.43 -16.13
CA ASP A 158 1.45 -4.00 -16.80
C ASP A 158 1.07 -5.32 -16.13
N HIS A 159 2.05 -6.19 -15.89
CA HIS A 159 1.85 -7.44 -15.14
C HIS A 159 1.26 -7.21 -13.74
N ILE A 160 1.72 -6.19 -12.99
CA ILE A 160 1.16 -5.87 -11.67
C ILE A 160 -0.32 -5.46 -11.79
N TYR A 161 -0.65 -4.56 -12.71
CA TYR A 161 -2.03 -4.09 -12.90
C TYR A 161 -2.95 -5.22 -13.39
N GLN A 162 -2.55 -5.97 -14.42
CA GLN A 162 -3.30 -7.10 -14.95
C GLN A 162 -3.56 -8.17 -13.89
N LYS A 163 -2.55 -8.47 -13.06
CA LYS A 163 -2.68 -9.43 -11.95
C LYS A 163 -3.85 -9.08 -11.01
N PHE A 164 -4.15 -7.80 -10.83
CA PHE A 164 -5.24 -7.32 -9.97
C PHE A 164 -6.50 -6.91 -10.74
N GLY A 165 -6.63 -7.33 -12.01
CA GLY A 165 -7.85 -7.15 -12.80
C GLY A 165 -8.01 -5.77 -13.44
N PHE A 166 -6.93 -4.98 -13.54
CA PHE A 166 -6.97 -3.77 -14.36
C PHE A 166 -6.87 -4.12 -15.84
N GLU A 167 -7.67 -3.44 -16.63
CA GLU A 167 -7.54 -3.39 -18.09
C GLU A 167 -6.58 -2.25 -18.46
N LEU A 168 -5.79 -2.47 -19.52
CA LEU A 168 -4.83 -1.50 -20.04
C LEU A 168 -5.20 -1.13 -21.46
N GLN A 169 -5.43 0.17 -21.69
CA GLN A 169 -5.77 0.71 -23.00
C GLN A 169 -5.20 2.11 -23.15
N ASP A 170 -4.57 2.41 -24.29
CA ASP A 170 -4.10 3.74 -24.66
C ASP A 170 -3.30 4.46 -23.55
N HIS A 171 -2.31 3.78 -22.97
CA HIS A 171 -1.46 4.32 -21.89
C HIS A 171 -2.21 4.65 -20.60
N ARG A 172 -3.34 3.96 -20.38
CA ARG A 172 -4.19 4.11 -19.20
C ARG A 172 -4.52 2.76 -18.61
N ILE A 173 -4.78 2.80 -17.31
CA ILE A 173 -5.35 1.68 -16.58
C ILE A 173 -6.78 2.02 -16.19
N HIS A 174 -7.66 1.03 -16.23
CA HIS A 174 -9.01 1.17 -15.70
C HIS A 174 -9.51 -0.13 -15.09
N MET A 175 -10.38 0.02 -14.10
CA MET A 175 -11.07 -1.06 -13.41
C MET A 175 -12.42 -0.54 -12.94
N THR A 176 -13.46 -1.34 -13.06
CA THR A 176 -14.84 -0.96 -12.66
C THR A 176 -15.34 -1.75 -11.44
N THR A 177 -14.71 -2.88 -11.14
CA THR A 177 -15.03 -3.73 -9.98
C THR A 177 -13.75 -4.29 -9.39
N ILE A 178 -13.56 -4.13 -8.09
CA ILE A 178 -12.40 -4.66 -7.37
C ILE A 178 -12.57 -6.18 -7.20
N PRO A 179 -11.64 -7.02 -7.70
CA PRO A 179 -11.80 -8.47 -7.65
C PRO A 179 -11.38 -9.04 -6.29
N LEU A 180 -12.27 -8.98 -5.29
CA LEU A 180 -11.96 -9.40 -3.92
C LEU A 180 -11.45 -10.84 -3.81
N GLU A 181 -11.96 -11.77 -4.62
CA GLU A 181 -11.48 -13.16 -4.64
C GLU A 181 -9.99 -13.26 -5.00
N ILE A 182 -9.52 -12.43 -5.95
CA ILE A 182 -8.11 -12.38 -6.33
C ILE A 182 -7.28 -11.82 -5.17
N LEU A 183 -7.77 -10.76 -4.50
CA LEU A 183 -7.08 -10.15 -3.36
C LEU A 183 -6.93 -11.14 -2.20
N THR A 184 -7.98 -11.89 -1.89
CA THR A 184 -7.99 -12.89 -0.82
C THR A 184 -7.05 -14.05 -1.12
N LYS A 185 -7.12 -14.62 -2.33
CA LYS A 185 -6.17 -15.68 -2.77
C LYS A 185 -4.72 -15.21 -2.71
N GLU A 186 -4.45 -13.95 -3.06
CA GLU A 186 -3.11 -13.36 -2.97
C GLU A 186 -2.66 -13.12 -1.52
N ARG A 187 -3.57 -12.90 -0.55
CA ARG A 187 -3.21 -12.85 0.88
C ARG A 187 -2.87 -14.24 1.42
N GLU A 188 -3.67 -15.25 1.08
CA GLU A 188 -3.49 -16.62 1.57
C GLU A 188 -2.12 -17.23 1.24
N LYS A 189 -1.51 -16.83 0.12
CA LYS A 189 -0.15 -17.27 -0.26
C LYS A 189 0.92 -16.96 0.80
N TYR A 190 0.69 -15.98 1.66
CA TYR A 190 1.66 -15.49 2.64
C TYR A 190 1.28 -15.78 4.09
N ASN A 191 0.11 -16.36 4.34
CA ASN A 191 -0.38 -16.73 5.67
C ASN A 191 -0.11 -18.22 6.01
N LYS A 192 0.79 -18.89 5.27
CA LYS A 192 1.26 -20.26 5.52
C LYS A 192 2.61 -20.23 6.21
#